data_AF-A0A9E0RWX4-F1
#
_entry.id   AF-A0A9E0RWX4-F1
#
_cell.length_a   1.000
_cell.length_b   1.000
_cell.length_c   1.000
_cell.angle_alpha   90.00
_cell.angle_beta   90.00
_cell.angle_gamma   90.00
#
_symmetry.space_group_name_H-M   'P 1'
#
loop_
_entity.id
_entity.type
_entity.pdbx_description
1 polymer ?
#
loop_
_entity_poly.entity_id
_entity_poly.type
_entity_poly.pdbx_seq_one_letter_code
_entity_poly.pdbx_strand_id
1 'polypeptide(L)'
;GYSVPLTVRVDSPMSELDHVTQIAIFSPRNPLANIVRFKLGPRAGRAEVQTRIRLSGTQTLTAIAETNDGQLCRGTAETVVTLAACVIL
;
A
#
# COMPACT_ATOMS: atom_id res chain seq x y z
N GLY A 1 -3.21 -12.60 9.16
CA GLY A 1 -4.20 -12.81 8.09
C GLY A 1 -3.52 -13.37 6.86
N TYR A 2 -4.03 -14.48 6.33
CA TYR A 2 -3.39 -15.20 5.21
C TYR A 2 -3.63 -14.49 3.86
N SER A 3 -4.72 -13.75 3.75
CA SER A 3 -5.09 -12.94 2.59
C SER A 3 -5.97 -11.77 3.04
N VAL A 4 -5.35 -10.62 3.31
CA VAL A 4 -6.06 -9.39 3.70
C VAL A 4 -6.20 -8.51 2.46
N PRO A 5 -7.42 -8.15 2.02
CA PRO A 5 -7.61 -7.22 0.92
C PRO A 5 -7.18 -5.82 1.36
N LEU A 6 -6.41 -5.15 0.50
CA LEU A 6 -5.95 -3.78 0.68
C LEU A 6 -6.16 -3.02 -0.63
N THR A 7 -6.80 -1.86 -0.52
CA THR A 7 -6.93 -0.90 -1.62
C THR A 7 -6.20 0.37 -1.22
N VAL A 8 -5.33 0.86 -2.09
CA VAL A 8 -4.69 2.16 -1.95
C VAL A 8 -5.09 3.01 -3.14
N ARG A 9 -5.62 4.20 -2.86
CA ARG A 9 -5.99 5.18 -3.86
C ARG A 9 -5.35 6.52 -3.51
N VAL A 10 -4.79 7.17 -4.51
CA VAL A 10 -4.27 8.53 -4.43
C VAL A 10 -5.11 9.39 -5.36
N ASP A 11 -5.45 10.59 -4.91
CA ASP A 11 -6.10 11.57 -5.78
C ASP A 11 -5.03 12.21 -6.66
N SER A 12 -5.01 11.86 -7.94
CA SER A 12 -4.09 12.41 -8.94
C SER A 12 -4.75 12.29 -10.32
N PRO A 13 -4.59 13.30 -11.19
CA PRO A 13 -5.11 13.26 -12.55
C PRO A 13 -4.44 12.20 -13.42
N MET A 14 -3.29 11.64 -13.00
CA MET A 14 -2.51 10.65 -13.77
C MET A 14 -2.18 11.12 -15.19
N SER A 15 -1.84 12.40 -15.32
CA SER A 15 -1.38 13.03 -16.56
C SER A 15 0.15 12.99 -16.66
N GLU A 16 0.73 13.29 -17.82
CA GLU A 16 2.19 13.36 -17.96
C GLU A 16 2.82 14.41 -17.02
N LEU A 17 2.08 15.48 -16.69
CA LEU A 17 2.53 16.58 -15.83
C LEU A 17 2.34 16.30 -14.34
N ASP A 18 1.33 15.51 -13.97
CA ASP A 18 1.01 15.14 -12.59
C ASP A 18 0.50 13.70 -12.56
N HIS A 19 1.36 12.79 -12.09
CA HIS A 19 1.02 11.40 -11.87
C HIS A 19 1.81 10.82 -10.71
N VAL A 20 1.22 9.79 -10.09
CA VAL A 20 1.91 8.94 -9.13
C VAL A 20 2.90 8.05 -9.87
N THR A 21 4.14 8.03 -9.42
CA THR A 21 5.22 7.18 -9.96
C THR A 21 5.38 5.90 -9.15
N GLN A 22 5.10 5.96 -7.85
CA GLN A 22 5.27 4.83 -6.96
C GLN A 22 4.25 4.82 -5.81
N ILE A 23 3.81 3.62 -5.41
CA ILE A 23 3.07 3.37 -4.16
C ILE A 23 3.78 2.25 -3.41
N ALA A 24 4.26 2.51 -2.20
CA ALA A 24 4.91 1.54 -1.32
C ALA A 24 4.06 1.29 -0.07
N ILE A 25 3.91 0.03 0.33
CA ILE A 25 3.14 -0.37 1.51
C ILE A 25 4.07 -0.99 2.55
N PHE A 26 3.95 -0.51 3.78
CA PHE A 26 4.77 -0.89 4.90
C PHE A 26 3.93 -1.48 6.05
N SER A 27 4.49 -2.53 6.66
CA SER A 27 3.88 -3.31 7.74
C SER A 27 4.91 -3.51 8.85
N PRO A 28 4.94 -2.64 9.87
CA PRO A 28 6.04 -2.61 10.85
C PRO A 28 6.14 -3.87 11.73
N ARG A 29 5.06 -4.65 11.85
CA ARG A 29 5.04 -5.88 12.65
C ARG A 29 5.29 -7.15 11.84
N ASN A 30 5.50 -7.03 10.53
CA ASN A 30 5.93 -8.16 9.70
C ASN A 30 7.47 -8.26 9.71
N PRO A 31 8.05 -9.47 9.63
CA PRO A 31 9.51 -9.64 9.54
C PRO A 31 10.13 -8.88 8.37
N LEU A 32 9.40 -8.80 7.25
CA LEU A 32 9.69 -7.92 6.14
C LEU A 32 8.72 -6.74 6.16
N ALA A 33 9.22 -5.57 6.55
CA ALA A 33 8.39 -4.38 6.69
C ALA A 33 7.89 -3.85 5.34
N ASN A 34 8.69 -3.95 4.28
CA ASN A 34 8.27 -3.59 2.93
C ASN A 34 7.48 -4.75 2.31
N ILE A 35 6.17 -4.56 2.15
CA ILE A 35 5.28 -5.60 1.62
C ILE A 35 5.33 -5.60 0.10
N VAL A 36 5.20 -4.43 -0.51
CA VAL A 36 5.12 -4.28 -1.96
C VAL A 36 5.39 -2.83 -2.36
N ARG A 37 5.98 -2.65 -3.54
CA ARG A 37 6.08 -1.37 -4.25
C ARG A 37 5.46 -1.51 -5.63
N PHE A 38 4.46 -0.71 -5.92
CA PHE A 38 3.87 -0.59 -7.24
C PHE A 38 4.51 0.59 -7.95
N LYS A 39 4.93 0.39 -9.19
CA LYS A 39 5.30 1.48 -10.08
C LYS A 39 4.12 1.81 -10.96
N LEU A 40 3.74 3.08 -10.96
CA LEU A 40 2.68 3.60 -11.81
C LEU A 40 3.28 4.59 -12.79
N GLY A 41 2.50 4.94 -13.80
CA GLY A 41 2.83 5.98 -14.75
C GLY A 41 1.54 6.60 -15.28
N PRO A 42 1.62 7.68 -16.05
CA PRO A 42 0.44 8.43 -16.50
C PRO A 42 -0.55 7.55 -17.29
N ARG A 43 -0.04 6.52 -17.96
CA ARG A 43 -0.86 5.55 -18.72
C ARG A 43 -1.74 4.64 -17.86
N ALA A 44 -1.60 4.65 -16.53
CA ALA A 44 -2.44 3.85 -15.64
C ALA A 44 -3.88 4.39 -15.55
N GLY A 45 -4.12 5.63 -15.95
CA GLY A 45 -5.45 6.27 -15.96
C GLY A 45 -6.02 6.61 -14.58
N ARG A 46 -5.67 5.86 -13.53
CA ARG A 46 -6.00 6.16 -12.14
C ARG A 46 -4.90 5.67 -11.19
N ALA A 47 -4.59 6.45 -10.16
CA ALA A 47 -3.65 6.08 -9.11
C ALA A 47 -4.33 5.18 -8.06
N GLU A 48 -4.75 3.98 -8.47
CA GLU A 48 -5.39 3.01 -7.58
C GLU A 48 -4.77 1.62 -7.76
N VAL A 49 -4.44 0.98 -6.65
CA VAL A 49 -3.94 -0.39 -6.60
C VAL A 49 -4.77 -1.20 -5.60
N GLN A 50 -5.16 -2.39 -6.03
CA GLN A 50 -5.87 -3.36 -5.21
C GLN A 50 -5.05 -4.63 -5.15
N THR A 51 -4.77 -5.10 -3.93
CA THR A 51 -3.96 -6.29 -3.72
C THR A 51 -4.41 -7.03 -2.47
N ARG A 52 -3.95 -8.27 -2.33
CA ARG A 52 -4.13 -9.08 -1.13
C ARG A 52 -2.77 -9.34 -0.50
N ILE A 53 -2.62 -9.02 0.77
CA ILE A 53 -1.34 -9.12 1.49
C ILE A 53 -1.44 -10.05 2.70
N ARG A 54 -0.29 -10.58 3.12
CA ARG A 54 -0.15 -11.39 4.34
C ARG A 54 0.28 -10.50 5.49
N LEU A 55 -0.44 -10.56 6.61
CA LEU A 55 -0.15 -9.78 7.81
C LEU A 55 0.07 -10.70 9.00
N SER A 56 1.10 -10.43 9.80
CA SER A 56 1.45 -11.24 10.97
C SER A 56 0.51 -11.03 12.17
N GLY A 57 -0.29 -9.96 12.18
CA GLY A 57 -1.27 -9.67 13.22
C GLY A 57 -1.94 -8.32 13.03
N THR A 58 -2.71 -7.91 14.03
CA THR A 58 -3.30 -6.57 14.11
C THR A 58 -2.20 -5.51 14.18
N GLN A 59 -2.24 -4.60 13.22
CA GLN A 59 -1.24 -3.55 13.07
C GLN A 59 -1.79 -2.42 12.20
N THR A 60 -1.13 -1.27 12.29
CA THR A 60 -1.33 -0.16 11.37
C THR A 60 -0.39 -0.31 10.19
N LEU A 61 -0.96 -0.29 8.99
CA LEU A 61 -0.23 -0.25 7.74
C LEU A 61 -0.02 1.19 7.32
N THR A 62 1.14 1.45 6.72
CA THR A 62 1.46 2.76 6.16
C THR A 62 1.68 2.61 4.67
N ALA A 63 0.94 3.37 3.87
CA ALA A 63 1.18 3.52 2.45
C ALA A 63 1.85 4.86 2.19
N ILE A 64 2.90 4.85 1.37
CA ILE A 64 3.58 6.05 0.88
C ILE A 64 3.42 6.07 -0.64
N ALA A 65 2.87 7.16 -1.16
CA ALA A 65 2.84 7.43 -2.58
C ALA A 65 3.86 8.51 -2.92
N GLU A 66 4.50 8.37 -4.07
CA GLU A 66 5.44 9.33 -4.63
C GLU A 66 4.89 9.81 -5.98
N THR A 67 4.85 11.12 -6.16
CA THR A 67 4.43 11.79 -7.40
C THR A 67 5.66 12.10 -8.27
N ASN A 68 5.42 12.44 -9.54
CA ASN A 68 6.48 12.73 -10.51
C ASN A 68 7.31 13.99 -10.19
N ASP A 69 6.79 14.88 -9.35
CA ASP A 69 7.51 16.05 -8.81
C ASP A 69 8.28 15.74 -7.51
N GLY A 70 8.24 14.49 -7.03
CA GLY A 70 8.92 14.03 -5.83
C GLY A 70 8.18 14.29 -4.52
N GLN A 71 6.93 14.78 -4.57
CA GLN A 71 6.13 14.88 -3.35
C GLN A 71 5.77 13.50 -2.81
N LEU A 72 5.78 13.37 -1.49
CA LEU A 72 5.44 12.15 -0.79
C LEU A 72 4.12 12.32 -0.04
N CYS A 73 3.13 11.52 -0.39
CA CYS A 73 1.85 11.44 0.29
C CYS A 73 1.82 10.22 1.19
N ARG A 74 1.30 10.37 2.41
CA ARG A 74 1.15 9.25 3.36
C ARG A 74 -0.32 8.94 3.60
N GLY A 75 -0.67 7.67 3.47
CA GLY A 75 -1.92 7.10 3.97
C GLY A 75 -1.64 6.08 5.07
N THR A 76 -2.50 6.01 6.07
CA THR A 76 -2.44 4.96 7.10
C THR A 76 -3.77 4.22 7.16
N ALA A 77 -3.70 2.90 7.30
CA ALA A 77 -4.87 2.06 7.46
C ALA A 77 -4.68 1.18 8.69
N GLU A 78 -5.63 1.26 9.63
CA GLU A 78 -5.66 0.33 10.75
C GLU A 78 -6.34 -0.96 10.30
N THR A 79 -5.64 -2.09 10.42
CA THR A 79 -6.22 -3.40 10.12
C THR A 79 -6.36 -4.20 11.40
N VAL A 80 -7.60 -4.41 11.84
CA VAL A 80 -7.93 -5.35 12.90
C VAL A 80 -8.04 -6.74 12.27
N VAL A 81 -7.05 -7.60 12.53
CA VAL A 81 -7.07 -8.98 12.05
C VAL A 81 -7.79 -9.82 13.10
N THR A 82 -9.10 -10.05 12.91
CA THR A 82 -9.93 -10.86 13.82
C THR A 82 -9.62 -12.36 13.75
N LEU A 83 -9.06 -12.85 12.64
CA LEU A 83 -8.52 -14.21 12.54
C LEU A 83 -6.99 -14.14 12.34
N ALA A 84 -6.29 -14.33 13.45
CA ALA A 84 -4.84 -14.43 13.52
C ALA A 84 -4.33 -15.56 12.61
N ALA A 85 -4.01 -15.24 11.35
CA ALA A 85 -3.22 -16.15 10.50
C ALA A 85 -1.71 -16.09 10.82
N CYS A 86 -1.38 -16.04 12.09
CA CYS A 86 -0.10 -16.46 12.65
C CYS A 86 -0.42 -17.36 13.84
N VAL A 87 -0.88 -18.58 13.56
CA VAL A 87 -0.62 -19.67 14.48
C VAL A 87 0.82 -20.07 14.20
N ILE A 88 1.73 -19.61 15.06
CA ILE A 88 3.03 -20.25 15.20
C ILE A 88 2.71 -21.59 15.87
N LEU A 89 2.87 -22.69 15.13
CA LEU A 89 3.10 -24.00 15.74
C LEU A 89 4.60 -24.12 16.00
#